data_AF-A0A969DN75-F1
#
_entry.id   AF-A0A969DN75-F1
#
_cell.length_a   1.000
_cell.length_b   1.000
_cell.length_c   1.000
_cell.angle_alpha   90.00
_cell.angle_beta   90.00
_cell.angle_gamma   90.00
#
_symmetry.space_group_name_H-M   'P 1'
#
loop_
_entity.id
_entity.type
_entity.pdbx_description
1 polymer ?
#
loop_
_entity_poly.entity_id
_entity_poly.type
_entity_poly.pdbx_seq_one_letter_code
_entity_poly.pdbx_strand_id
1 'polypeptide(L)'
;MKSRSNKAIAASPSHWAGKLGWPVSPSATNFLWVKPNGNAAQITQTLQEHHIYIRHYTDPKLRNHVRITVGTEASNQKLLQVLNSIL
;
A
#
# COMPACT_ATOMS: atom_id res chain seq x y z
N MET A 1 29.15 10.29 -15.57
CA MET A 1 27.74 10.58 -15.19
C MET A 1 27.62 10.35 -13.68
N LYS A 2 27.31 11.39 -12.89
CA LYS A 2 27.64 11.46 -11.46
C LYS A 2 26.90 10.43 -10.61
N SER A 3 27.69 9.66 -9.86
CA SER A 3 27.34 8.96 -8.63
C SER A 3 26.42 9.80 -7.74
N ARG A 4 25.34 9.19 -7.25
CA ARG A 4 24.72 9.53 -5.97
C ARG A 4 24.34 8.23 -5.26
N SER A 5 25.31 7.74 -4.49
CA SER A 5 25.05 6.89 -3.34
C SER A 5 24.03 7.58 -2.43
N ASN A 6 22.87 6.98 -2.23
CA ASN A 6 22.02 7.28 -1.09
C ASN A 6 21.82 5.99 -0.30
N LYS A 7 22.67 5.84 0.71
CA LYS A 7 22.56 4.85 1.77
C LYS A 7 21.43 5.35 2.68
N ALA A 8 20.20 4.89 2.44
CA ALA A 8 19.09 5.03 3.38
C ALA A 8 18.66 3.62 3.79
N ILE A 9 19.29 3.13 4.85
CA ILE A 9 18.83 1.95 5.58
C ILE A 9 17.69 2.45 6.48
N ALA A 10 16.48 2.51 5.93
CA ALA A 10 15.24 2.72 6.67
C ALA A 10 14.13 2.02 5.89
N ALA A 11 13.60 0.94 6.47
CA ALA A 11 12.46 0.12 6.03
C ALA A 11 11.79 0.58 4.72
N SER A 12 12.27 0.08 3.58
CA SER A 12 11.67 0.39 2.28
C SER A 12 10.24 -0.16 2.24
N PRO A 13 9.21 0.67 1.93
CA PRO A 13 7.81 0.25 1.81
C PRO A 13 7.57 -0.97 0.93
N SER A 14 8.44 -1.15 -0.07
CA SER A 14 8.40 -2.25 -1.03
C SER A 14 8.63 -3.63 -0.41
N HIS A 15 9.17 -3.74 0.81
CA HIS A 15 9.52 -5.03 1.39
C HIS A 15 8.31 -5.85 1.87
N TRP A 16 7.25 -5.21 2.39
CA TRP A 16 6.08 -5.94 2.90
C TRP A 16 5.03 -6.22 1.82
N ALA A 17 4.87 -5.31 0.86
CA ALA A 17 3.84 -5.45 -0.17
C ALA A 17 4.17 -6.56 -1.18
N GLY A 18 5.45 -6.89 -1.36
CA GLY A 18 5.87 -8.08 -2.12
C GLY A 18 5.42 -9.41 -1.49
N LYS A 19 5.22 -9.46 -0.16
CA LYS A 19 4.71 -10.67 0.52
C LYS A 19 3.23 -10.94 0.25
N LEU A 20 2.46 -9.93 -0.16
CA LEU A 20 1.03 -10.05 -0.47
C LEU A 20 0.76 -10.47 -1.94
N GLY A 21 1.79 -10.63 -2.78
CA GLY A 21 1.63 -11.02 -4.19
C GLY A 21 0.97 -9.94 -5.06
N TRP A 22 0.87 -8.70 -4.58
CA TRP A 22 0.29 -7.59 -5.33
C TRP A 22 1.32 -6.93 -6.25
N PRO A 23 0.91 -6.49 -7.46
CA PRO A 23 1.78 -5.68 -8.31
C PRO A 23 1.97 -4.31 -7.65
N VAL A 24 3.17 -4.08 -7.12
CA VAL A 24 3.54 -2.86 -6.41
C VAL A 24 4.61 -2.14 -7.23
N SER A 25 4.34 -0.90 -7.62
CA SER A 25 5.36 -0.08 -8.28
C SER A 25 6.46 0.30 -7.29
N PRO A 26 7.75 0.27 -7.69
CA PRO A 26 8.84 0.74 -6.84
C PRO A 26 8.58 2.21 -6.47
N SER A 27 8.29 2.46 -5.20
CA SER A 27 7.97 3.79 -4.68
C SER A 27 9.16 4.31 -3.87
N ALA A 28 9.70 5.45 -4.29
CA ALA A 28 10.70 6.21 -3.53
C ALA A 28 10.04 7.19 -2.52
N THR A 29 8.76 6.98 -2.21
CA THR A 29 7.90 7.90 -1.46
C THR A 29 7.18 7.18 -0.33
N ASN A 30 6.68 7.94 0.66
CA ASN A 30 5.91 7.49 1.82
C ASN A 30 4.53 6.88 1.49
N PHE A 31 4.27 6.41 0.26
CA PHE A 31 3.04 5.71 -0.09
C PHE A 31 3.30 4.62 -1.13
N LEU A 32 2.44 3.60 -1.13
CA LEU A 32 2.37 2.56 -2.14
C LEU A 32 1.14 2.77 -3.02
N TRP A 33 1.32 2.50 -4.31
CA TRP A 33 0.24 2.42 -5.28
C TRP A 33 -0.02 0.95 -5.59
N VAL A 34 -1.24 0.51 -5.34
CA VAL A 34 -1.60 -0.91 -5.36
C VAL A 34 -2.86 -1.12 -6.18
N LYS A 35 -2.88 -2.18 -6.97
CA LYS A 35 -4.07 -2.70 -7.62
C LYS A 35 -4.47 -4.03 -6.94
N PRO A 36 -5.44 -4.03 -6.01
CA PRO A 36 -5.86 -5.27 -5.37
C PRO A 36 -6.59 -6.20 -6.36
N ASN A 37 -6.51 -7.50 -6.10
CA ASN A 37 -7.29 -8.52 -6.83
C ASN A 37 -8.73 -8.52 -6.29
N GLY A 38 -9.54 -7.56 -6.71
CA GLY A 38 -10.93 -7.43 -6.25
C GLY A 38 -11.49 -6.02 -6.38
N ASN A 39 -12.66 -5.77 -5.80
CA ASN A 39 -13.27 -4.45 -5.79
C ASN A 39 -12.56 -3.54 -4.76
N ALA A 40 -11.75 -2.61 -5.27
CA ALA A 40 -11.00 -1.66 -4.44
C ALA A 40 -11.89 -0.83 -3.51
N ALA A 41 -13.16 -0.57 -3.88
CA ALA A 41 -14.08 0.15 -3.01
C ALA A 41 -14.48 -0.69 -1.78
N GLN A 42 -14.76 -1.98 -1.96
CA GLN A 42 -15.09 -2.89 -0.85
C GLN A 42 -13.89 -3.05 0.09
N ILE A 43 -12.70 -3.26 -0.46
CA ILE A 43 -11.46 -3.35 0.34
C ILE A 43 -11.24 -2.07 1.14
N THR A 44 -11.48 -0.92 0.54
CA THR A 44 -11.36 0.37 1.23
C THR A 44 -12.36 0.50 2.36
N GLN A 45 -13.60 0.05 2.17
CA GLN A 45 -14.63 0.06 3.20
C GLN A 45 -14.25 -0.86 4.38
N THR A 46 -13.82 -2.09 4.13
CA THR A 46 -13.38 -2.99 5.20
C THR A 46 -12.19 -2.43 5.95
N LEU A 47 -11.21 -1.84 5.26
CA LEU A 47 -10.09 -1.18 5.92
C LEU A 47 -10.55 -0.02 6.83
N GLN A 48 -11.54 0.77 6.40
CA GLN A 48 -12.11 1.85 7.22
C GLN A 48 -12.78 1.30 8.49
N GLU A 49 -13.50 0.18 8.41
CA GLU A 49 -14.09 -0.50 9.58
C GLU A 49 -13.01 -0.87 10.62
N HIS A 50 -11.83 -1.31 10.15
CA HIS A 50 -10.67 -1.60 10.99
C HIS A 50 -9.84 -0.36 11.39
N HIS A 51 -10.36 0.84 11.14
CA HIS A 51 -9.73 2.14 11.44
C HIS A 51 -8.43 2.36 10.65
N ILE A 52 -8.37 1.83 9.43
CA ILE A 52 -7.26 2.00 8.50
C ILE A 52 -7.75 2.84 7.32
N TYR A 53 -7.24 4.06 7.23
CA TYR A 53 -7.65 5.00 6.19
C TYR A 53 -6.67 4.99 5.02
N ILE A 54 -7.13 4.48 3.89
CA ILE A 54 -6.40 4.53 2.62
C ILE A 54 -7.11 5.45 1.63
N ARG A 55 -6.39 5.93 0.61
CA ARG A 55 -6.98 6.78 -0.42
C ARG A 55 -7.42 5.93 -1.60
N HIS A 56 -8.73 5.82 -1.77
CA HIS A 56 -9.38 5.32 -2.98
C HIS A 56 -9.80 6.50 -3.87
N TYR A 57 -9.82 6.26 -5.18
CA TYR A 57 -10.23 7.24 -6.18
C TYR A 57 -11.52 6.77 -6.84
N THR A 58 -12.48 7.68 -7.05
CA THR A 58 -13.75 7.37 -7.74
C THR A 58 -13.68 7.52 -9.25
N ASP A 59 -12.58 8.06 -9.77
CA ASP A 59 -12.36 8.24 -11.21
C ASP A 59 -12.36 6.86 -11.93
N PRO A 60 -13.11 6.69 -13.04
CA PRO A 60 -13.18 5.44 -13.79
C PRO A 60 -11.82 4.81 -14.14
N LYS A 61 -10.78 5.63 -14.36
CA LYS A 61 -9.42 5.16 -14.69
C LYS A 61 -8.65 4.69 -13.45
N LEU A 62 -8.97 5.22 -12.28
CA LEU A 62 -8.24 5.00 -11.03
C LEU A 62 -9.02 4.18 -10.00
N ARG A 63 -10.31 3.89 -10.25
CA ARG A 63 -11.21 3.18 -9.32
C ARG A 63 -10.76 1.79 -8.90
N ASN A 64 -9.89 1.17 -9.69
CA ASN A 64 -9.31 -0.14 -9.41
C ASN A 64 -7.99 -0.06 -8.62
N HIS A 65 -7.53 1.15 -8.30
CA HIS A 65 -6.29 1.40 -7.59
C HIS A 65 -6.54 2.06 -6.25
N VAL A 66 -5.66 1.76 -5.31
CA VAL A 66 -5.61 2.40 -4.00
C VAL A 66 -4.22 2.94 -3.72
N ARG A 67 -4.17 4.07 -3.02
CA ARG A 67 -2.94 4.65 -2.50
C ARG A 67 -2.91 4.44 -1.00
N ILE A 68 -1.92 3.68 -0.55
CA ILE A 68 -1.71 3.34 0.86
C ILE A 68 -0.53 4.17 1.36
N THR A 69 -0.74 5.05 2.34
CA THR A 69 0.37 5.76 2.99
C THR A 69 1.10 4.79 3.93
N VAL A 70 2.43 4.80 3.88
CA VAL A 70 3.28 3.98 4.74
C VAL A 70 3.49 4.76 6.03
N GLY A 71 3.03 4.17 7.13
CA GLY A 71 3.13 4.76 8.46
C GLY A 71 4.20 4.06 9.30
N THR A 72 3.92 3.98 10.60
CA THR A 72 4.75 3.23 11.55
C THR A 72 4.68 1.72 11.28
N GLU A 73 5.68 0.97 11.75
CA GLU A 73 5.72 -0.50 11.65
C GLU A 73 4.43 -1.15 12.17
N ALA A 74 3.93 -0.70 13.31
CA ALA A 74 2.70 -1.20 13.92
C ALA A 74 1.46 -0.93 13.04
N SER A 75 1.36 0.27 12.44
CA SER A 75 0.28 0.59 11.50
C SER A 75 0.35 -0.27 10.24
N ASN A 76 1.56 -0.50 9.72
CA ASN A 76 1.77 -1.33 8.54
C ASN A 76 1.46 -2.81 8.81
N GLN A 77 1.81 -3.33 9.99
CA GLN A 77 1.46 -4.68 10.42
C GLN A 77 -0.06 -4.85 10.56
N LYS A 78 -0.76 -3.89 11.16
CA LYS A 78 -2.23 -3.92 11.25
C LYS A 78 -2.89 -3.92 9.87
N LEU A 79 -2.38 -3.09 8.95
CA LEU A 79 -2.80 -3.11 7.54
C LEU A 79 -2.63 -4.51 6.93
N LEU A 80 -1.44 -5.11 7.04
CA LEU A 80 -1.15 -6.44 6.51
C LEU A 80 -2.09 -7.51 7.08
N GLN A 81 -2.37 -7.47 8.39
CA GLN A 81 -3.27 -8.42 9.04
C GLN A 81 -4.68 -8.33 8.47
N VAL A 82 -5.22 -7.12 8.34
CA VAL A 82 -6.56 -6.92 7.78
C VAL A 82 -6.59 -7.32 6.31
N LEU A 83 -5.58 -6.95 5.53
CA LEU A 83 -5.47 -7.36 4.13
C LEU A 83 -5.41 -8.89 3.96
N ASN A 84 -4.70 -9.61 4.83
CA ASN A 84 -4.67 -11.07 4.83
C ASN A 84 -6.00 -11.72 5.28
N SER A 85 -6.86 -11.01 6.01
CA SER A 85 -8.18 -11.53 6.39
C SER A 85 -9.24 -11.39 5.30
N ILE A 86 -9.01 -10.53 4.29
CA ILE A 86 -9.97 -10.21 3.22
C ILE A 86 -9.55 -10.72 1.83
N LEU A 87 -8.31 -11.21 1.69
CA LEU A 87 -7.75 -11.80 0.47
C LEU A 87 -7.70 -13.33 0.58
#